data_AF-A0A225UQR7-F1
#
_entry.id   AF-A0A225UQR7-F1
#
_cell.length_a   1.000
_cell.length_b   1.000
_cell.length_c   1.000
_cell.angle_alpha   90.00
_cell.angle_beta   90.00
_cell.angle_gamma   90.00
#
_symmetry.space_group_name_H-M   'P 1'
#
loop_
_entity.id
_entity.type
_entity.pdbx_description
1 polymer ?
#
loop_
_entity_poly.entity_id
_entity_poly.type
_entity_poly.pdbx_seq_one_letter_code
_entity_poly.pdbx_strand_id
1 'polypeptide(L)'
;MWHEAKPRTTPIHSAADSLDVEYVSSDDGLPTALMTVAGVRRQVKLDSCARYSVAGTDWLELGDRVDTKPPIDFVECIGGILLAVVDMWEFELRTVFGKIITMQ
;
A
#
# COMPACT_ATOMS: atom_id res chain seq x y z
N MET A 1 25.00 19.43 7.06
CA MET A 1 24.70 20.65 6.30
C MET A 1 24.18 20.20 4.96
N TRP A 2 22.86 20.03 4.82
CA TRP A 2 22.23 19.64 3.56
C TRP A 2 21.48 20.87 3.05
N HIS A 3 21.81 21.30 1.83
CA HIS A 3 21.18 22.44 1.19
C HIS A 3 19.93 22.00 0.44
N GLU A 4 18.84 22.73 0.64
CA GLU A 4 17.57 22.52 -0.03
C GLU A 4 17.62 23.13 -1.45
N ALA A 5 17.43 22.28 -2.46
CA ALA A 5 17.31 22.72 -3.85
C ALA A 5 15.86 23.14 -4.13
N LYS A 6 15.63 24.44 -4.35
CA LYS A 6 14.32 25.00 -4.69
C LYS A 6 13.84 24.44 -6.04
N PRO A 7 12.63 23.85 -6.15
CA PRO A 7 12.14 23.32 -7.41
C PRO A 7 11.86 24.44 -8.41
N ARG A 8 12.33 24.25 -9.65
CA ARG A 8 12.17 25.20 -10.75
C ARG A 8 10.94 24.78 -11.57
N THR A 9 9.89 25.60 -11.54
CA THR A 9 8.66 25.38 -12.31
C THR A 9 8.82 25.98 -13.70
N THR A 10 8.78 25.16 -14.75
CA THR A 10 8.53 25.60 -16.13
C THR A 10 7.08 25.28 -16.50
N PRO A 11 6.28 26.24 -17.00
CA PRO A 11 4.90 25.97 -17.39
C PRO A 11 4.87 25.35 -18.79
N ILE A 12 4.11 24.28 -18.96
CA ILE A 12 3.79 23.73 -20.28
C ILE A 12 2.27 23.85 -20.48
N HIS A 13 1.84 24.89 -21.21
CA HIS A 13 0.58 24.89 -21.98
C HIS A 13 0.80 23.98 -23.21
N SER A 14 -0.15 23.24 -23.81
CA SER A 14 -1.61 23.27 -23.79
C SER A 14 -2.18 21.99 -24.43
N ALA A 15 -3.36 21.57 -23.94
CA ALA A 15 -4.49 20.90 -24.62
C ALA A 15 -4.33 19.52 -25.30
N ALA A 16 -5.28 18.64 -24.93
CA ALA A 16 -5.72 17.40 -25.57
C ALA A 16 -4.90 16.12 -25.32
N ASP A 17 -5.02 15.57 -24.11
CA ASP A 17 -5.56 14.21 -23.83
C ASP A 17 -5.40 13.97 -22.33
N SER A 18 -6.50 14.05 -21.57
CA SER A 18 -6.47 13.85 -20.11
C SER A 18 -6.38 12.36 -19.81
N LEU A 19 -5.19 11.79 -19.99
CA LEU A 19 -4.81 10.61 -19.24
C LEU A 19 -4.68 11.07 -17.79
N ASP A 20 -5.60 10.64 -16.93
CA ASP A 20 -5.56 10.91 -15.49
C ASP A 20 -4.31 10.24 -14.89
N VAL A 21 -3.16 10.91 -15.03
CA VAL A 21 -1.90 10.48 -14.43
C VAL A 21 -1.95 10.85 -12.95
N GLU A 22 -2.44 9.91 -12.16
CA GLU A 22 -2.46 10.03 -10.71
C GLU A 22 -1.05 9.76 -10.17
N TYR A 23 -0.33 10.84 -9.88
CA TYR A 23 0.94 10.79 -9.18
C TYR A 23 0.68 10.35 -7.74
N VAL A 24 1.05 9.11 -7.44
CA VAL A 24 1.16 8.70 -6.06
C VAL A 24 2.57 9.04 -5.59
N SER A 25 2.67 9.73 -4.45
CA SER A 25 3.91 10.00 -3.71
C SER A 25 3.75 9.34 -2.35
N SER A 26 4.70 8.52 -1.92
CA SER A 26 4.83 8.25 -0.47
C SER A 26 5.56 9.42 0.18
N ASP A 27 5.61 9.47 1.50
CA ASP A 27 6.33 10.51 2.25
C ASP A 27 7.86 10.22 2.28
N ASP A 28 8.28 9.14 1.60
CA ASP A 28 9.62 8.90 1.02
C ASP A 28 9.63 9.06 -0.53
N GLY A 29 8.49 9.40 -1.12
CA GLY A 29 8.25 9.58 -2.56
C GLY A 29 7.60 8.39 -3.29
N LEU A 30 7.47 7.19 -2.72
CA LEU A 30 7.07 5.98 -3.46
C LEU A 30 5.74 5.28 -3.07
N PRO A 31 4.67 5.37 -3.88
CA PRO A 31 3.71 4.27 -4.04
C PRO A 31 4.45 2.98 -4.35
N THR A 32 4.12 1.88 -3.68
CA THR A 32 4.54 0.58 -4.20
C THR A 32 3.49 -0.04 -5.13
N ALA A 33 2.20 0.28 -4.92
CA ALA A 33 1.13 0.07 -5.89
C ALA A 33 -0.13 0.90 -5.54
N LEU A 34 -0.96 1.18 -6.54
CA LEU A 34 -2.33 1.64 -6.35
C LEU A 34 -3.28 0.48 -6.66
N MET A 35 -4.17 0.15 -5.73
CA MET A 35 -5.05 -1.02 -5.84
C MET A 35 -6.47 -0.68 -5.43
N THR A 36 -7.44 -1.30 -6.07
CA THR A 36 -8.85 -1.24 -5.65
C THR A 36 -9.11 -2.37 -4.67
N VAL A 37 -9.55 -2.01 -3.45
CA VAL A 37 -9.91 -2.94 -2.37
C VAL A 37 -11.32 -2.57 -1.94
N ALA A 38 -12.25 -3.53 -1.83
CA ALA A 38 -13.66 -3.25 -1.49
C ALA A 38 -14.26 -2.07 -2.31
N GLY A 39 -13.95 -1.99 -3.62
CA GLY A 39 -14.44 -0.93 -4.51
C GLY A 39 -13.76 0.43 -4.40
N VAL A 40 -12.81 0.63 -3.48
CA VAL A 40 -12.11 1.92 -3.26
C VAL A 40 -10.63 1.80 -3.61
N ARG A 41 -10.11 2.78 -4.37
CA ARG A 41 -8.68 2.88 -4.72
C ARG A 41 -7.88 3.31 -3.48
N ARG A 42 -6.86 2.52 -3.14
CA ARG A 42 -5.96 2.73 -2.00
C ARG A 42 -4.52 2.54 -2.43
N GLN A 43 -3.63 3.31 -1.81
CA GLN A 43 -2.20 3.12 -1.95
C GLN A 43 -1.78 1.96 -1.04
N VAL A 44 -1.05 1.00 -1.60
CA VAL A 44 -0.62 -0.22 -0.89
C VAL A 44 0.89 -0.36 -1.04
N LYS A 45 1.56 -0.71 0.06
CA LYS A 45 2.99 -1.06 0.06
C LYS A 45 3.11 -2.57 -0.09
N LEU A 46 3.68 -3.02 -1.21
CA LEU A 46 3.95 -4.44 -1.47
C LEU A 46 5.45 -4.66 -1.39
N ASP A 47 5.89 -5.40 -0.38
CA ASP A 47 7.30 -5.73 -0.21
C ASP A 47 7.55 -7.16 -0.69
N SER A 48 8.21 -7.33 -1.84
CA SER A 48 8.59 -8.65 -2.35
C SER A 48 9.61 -9.37 -1.48
N CYS A 49 10.31 -8.65 -0.61
CA CYS A 49 11.30 -9.21 0.32
C CYS A 49 10.68 -9.60 1.67
N ALA A 50 9.40 -9.29 1.90
CA ALA A 50 8.68 -9.75 3.07
C ALA A 50 8.15 -11.18 2.87
N ARG A 51 8.24 -12.00 3.92
CA ARG A 51 7.65 -13.35 3.91
C ARG A 51 6.13 -13.33 4.17
N TYR A 52 5.67 -12.32 4.91
CA TYR A 52 4.27 -12.16 5.30
C TYR A 52 3.81 -10.74 4.99
N SER A 53 2.53 -10.62 4.67
CA SER A 53 1.85 -9.34 4.58
C SER A 53 1.31 -8.98 5.96
N VAL A 54 1.39 -7.72 6.36
CA VAL A 54 0.80 -7.24 7.62
C VAL A 54 -0.11 -6.07 7.30
N ALA A 55 -1.37 -6.19 7.72
CA ALA A 55 -2.36 -5.14 7.59
C ALA A 55 -2.64 -4.53 8.97
N GLY A 56 -2.84 -3.21 9.02
CA GLY A 56 -3.30 -2.55 10.24
C GLY A 56 -4.76 -2.89 10.54
N THR A 57 -5.19 -2.62 11.77
CA THR A 57 -6.57 -2.90 12.22
C THR A 57 -7.66 -2.16 11.44
N ASP A 58 -7.31 -1.07 10.74
CA ASP A 58 -8.25 -0.34 9.89
C ASP A 58 -8.64 -1.12 8.63
N TRP A 59 -7.97 -2.24 8.35
CA TRP A 59 -8.23 -3.11 7.21
C TRP A 59 -9.18 -4.26 7.54
N LEU A 60 -9.52 -4.49 8.81
CA LEU A 60 -10.27 -5.68 9.23
C LEU A 60 -11.63 -5.83 8.54
N GLU A 61 -12.29 -4.71 8.21
CA GLU A 61 -13.59 -4.68 7.52
C GLU A 61 -13.46 -4.83 5.98
N LEU A 62 -12.25 -4.82 5.44
CA LEU A 62 -11.97 -4.83 4.01
C LEU A 62 -11.62 -6.22 3.47
N GLY A 63 -11.46 -7.20 4.34
CA GLY A 63 -11.09 -8.57 3.99
C GLY A 63 -11.85 -9.58 4.83
N ASP A 64 -11.67 -10.85 4.49
CA ASP A 64 -12.32 -11.96 5.16
C ASP A 64 -11.37 -12.58 6.18
N ARG A 65 -11.84 -12.76 7.42
CA ARG A 65 -11.06 -13.43 8.46
C ARG A 65 -10.90 -14.91 8.10
N VAL A 66 -9.67 -15.41 8.17
CA VAL A 66 -9.35 -16.82 7.88
C VAL A 66 -9.37 -17.62 9.17
N ASP A 67 -9.99 -18.79 9.17
CA ASP A 67 -9.96 -19.73 10.31
C ASP A 67 -8.64 -20.51 10.33
N THR A 68 -7.54 -19.78 10.50
CA THR A 68 -6.19 -20.34 10.61
C THR A 68 -5.41 -19.52 11.62
N LYS A 69 -4.81 -20.21 12.59
CA LYS A 69 -3.99 -19.53 13.59
C LYS A 69 -2.80 -18.84 12.92
N PRO A 70 -2.53 -17.56 13.24
CA PRO A 70 -1.32 -16.89 12.78
C PRO A 70 -0.05 -17.69 13.09
N PRO A 71 0.93 -17.72 12.18
CA PRO A 71 2.18 -18.44 12.39
C PRO A 71 3.11 -17.75 13.40
N ILE A 72 2.82 -16.50 13.77
CA ILE A 72 3.59 -15.67 14.69
C ILE A 72 2.64 -14.89 15.61
N ASP A 73 3.07 -14.63 16.85
CA ASP A 73 2.26 -13.90 17.84
C ASP A 73 2.50 -12.37 17.79
N PHE A 74 3.68 -11.94 17.32
CA PHE A 74 4.08 -10.53 17.26
C PHE A 74 4.87 -10.21 16.00
N VAL A 75 4.74 -8.98 15.50
CA VAL A 75 5.55 -8.38 14.44
C VAL A 75 6.40 -7.28 15.04
N GLU A 76 7.70 -7.30 14.76
CA GLU A 76 8.60 -6.19 15.09
C GLU A 76 8.62 -5.18 13.93
N CYS A 77 8.25 -3.94 14.22
CA CYS A 77 8.33 -2.85 13.27
C CYS A 77 9.73 -2.21 13.27
N ILE A 78 10.02 -1.45 12.20
CA ILE A 78 11.20 -0.59 12.15
C ILE A 78 11.16 0.35 13.36
N GLY A 79 12.21 0.30 14.19
CA GLY A 79 12.27 1.03 15.46
C GLY A 79 12.09 0.16 16.72
N GLY A 80 11.96 -1.17 16.57
CA GLY A 80 11.97 -2.11 17.70
C GLY A 80 10.64 -2.20 18.45
N ILE A 81 9.54 -1.75 17.84
CA ILE A 81 8.21 -1.81 18.43
C ILE A 81 7.58 -3.16 18.08
N LEU A 82 7.15 -3.91 19.09
CA LEU A 82 6.39 -5.15 18.90
C LEU A 82 4.89 -4.86 18.85
N LEU A 83 4.24 -5.32 17.79
CA LEU A 83 2.78 -5.28 17.60
C LEU A 83 2.22 -6.69 17.68
N ALA A 84 1.15 -6.88 18.46
CA ALA A 84 0.47 -8.17 18.56
C ALA A 84 -0.28 -8.49 17.26
N VAL A 85 -0.15 -9.72 16.78
CA VAL A 85 -0.94 -10.22 15.66
C VAL A 85 -2.30 -10.67 16.17
N VAL A 86 -3.37 -10.08 15.62
CA VAL A 86 -4.74 -10.35 16.08
C VAL A 86 -5.28 -11.65 15.49
N ASP A 87 -5.13 -11.85 14.18
CA ASP A 87 -5.54 -13.04 13.43
C ASP A 87 -5.02 -12.98 11.97
N MET A 88 -5.40 -13.94 11.14
CA MET A 88 -5.17 -13.95 9.69
C MET A 88 -6.38 -13.42 8.90
N TRP A 89 -6.10 -12.66 7.84
CA TRP A 89 -7.10 -12.12 6.92
C TRP A 89 -6.70 -12.41 5.48
N GLU A 90 -7.70 -12.67 4.65
CA GLU A 90 -7.57 -12.72 3.21
C GLU A 90 -8.15 -11.44 2.58
N PHE A 91 -7.41 -10.87 1.63
CA PHE A 91 -7.81 -9.68 0.90
C PHE A 91 -7.82 -9.93 -0.59
N GLU A 92 -8.88 -9.45 -1.27
CA GLU A 92 -8.90 -9.32 -2.72
C GLU A 92 -8.44 -7.90 -3.12
N LEU A 93 -7.32 -7.81 -3.83
CA LEU A 93 -6.80 -6.57 -4.36
C LEU A 93 -6.85 -6.59 -5.89
N ARG A 94 -7.48 -5.58 -6.49
CA ARG A 94 -7.49 -5.40 -7.94
C ARG A 94 -6.45 -4.36 -8.35
N THR A 95 -5.55 -4.75 -9.23
CA THR A 95 -4.53 -3.85 -9.80
C THR A 95 -5.16 -2.86 -10.78
N VAL A 96 -4.41 -1.81 -11.14
CA VAL A 96 -4.81 -0.86 -12.19
C VAL A 96 -5.00 -1.50 -13.58
N PHE A 97 -4.42 -2.68 -13.81
CA PHE A 97 -4.59 -3.46 -15.03
C PHE A 97 -5.79 -4.41 -14.97
N GLY A 98 -6.61 -4.34 -13.92
CA GLY A 98 -7.77 -5.20 -13.72
C GLY A 98 -7.45 -6.63 -13.26
N LYS A 99 -6.17 -6.95 -12.99
CA LYS A 99 -5.76 -8.26 -12.45
C LYS A 99 -6.16 -8.34 -10.97
N ILE A 100 -6.72 -9.47 -10.57
CA ILE A 100 -7.03 -9.77 -9.16
C ILE A 100 -5.82 -10.48 -8.53
N ILE A 101 -5.46 -10.06 -7.32
CA ILE A 101 -4.45 -10.67 -6.46
C ILE A 101 -5.12 -10.98 -5.12
N THR A 102 -5.01 -12.22 -4.67
CA THR A 102 -5.43 -12.65 -3.33
C THR A 102 -4.21 -12.62 -2.42
N MET A 103 -4.31 -11.97 -1.26
CA MET A 103 -3.24 -11.88 -0.27
C MET A 103 -3.71 -12.40 1.08
N GLN A 104 -2.81 -13.10 1.77
CA GLN A 104 -2.94 -13.58 3.14
C GLN A 104 -1.73 -13.13 3.98
#